data_AF-F0SKR9-F1
#
_entry.id   AF-F0SKR9-F1
#
_cell.length_a   1.000
_cell.length_b   1.000
_cell.length_c   1.000
_cell.angle_alpha   90.00
_cell.angle_beta   90.00
_cell.angle_gamma   90.00
#
_symmetry.space_group_name_H-M   'P 1'
#
loop_
_entity.id
_entity.type
_entity.pdbx_description
1 polymer ?
#
loop_
_entity_poly.entity_id
_entity_poly.type
_entity_poly.pdbx_seq_one_letter_code
_entity_poly.pdbx_strand_id
1 'polypeptide(L)'
;MDILTHATSSFRRRLLGLAAKDARFRSEVRHFAKALISDLSDAEGSDGDPKDDPFSKNVIARCRLKSEAARWRAYRAADASGIGMTDAEWSLMRGELLDQGQDLNCHLWMLNESLDVFDIEALEALAGCYDTLAEALELINDFAVHIPHHRRVAESLFRMLATIQSALRTAVSQVGGPEDQEQRAAFGWLRTMAEESRIFIRQHMKQDDPAEPESWIAVSEQIEAFRLLRRKEDERLMVTEGLFDDLFALTERLNDADSAGVATLWDEIVLVVEELVVNGVPPSSLELRELLRPHLTSAPSTTGFIQFERVRKQILSIPKSAIVASCARPTPSKPVEEVRKLLQGRSAVLIGAHERPHHRDAITNQFGLKELIWIRTNHGTSVKSFAPAVANEDVAVVLLTIRWASHSFGDVQVYCDRYGKPLVRLPGGYSPDQLAHQILTQCGDRLEAARSANGQ
;
A
#
# COMPACT_ATOMS: atom_id res chain seq x y z
N MET A 1 3.68 19.13 29.37
CA MET A 1 3.62 18.71 27.96
C MET A 1 4.28 19.70 27.00
N ASP A 2 4.13 21.02 27.12
CA ASP A 2 4.65 21.97 26.12
C ASP A 2 6.18 22.15 26.06
N ILE A 3 6.91 21.81 27.13
CA ILE A 3 8.39 21.87 27.15
C ILE A 3 9.01 20.67 26.40
N LEU A 4 8.32 19.52 26.39
CA LEU A 4 8.76 18.29 25.69
C LEU A 4 8.68 18.43 24.16
N THR A 5 7.75 19.25 23.66
CA THR A 5 7.54 19.49 22.23
C THR A 5 8.58 20.45 21.64
N HIS A 6 9.14 21.34 22.47
CA HIS A 6 10.01 22.42 21.99
C HIS A 6 11.48 22.02 21.86
N ALA A 7 11.99 21.19 22.79
CA ALA A 7 13.37 20.68 22.75
C ALA A 7 13.60 19.70 21.59
N THR A 8 12.63 18.81 21.35
CA THR A 8 12.63 17.86 20.23
C THR A 8 12.50 18.56 18.87
N SER A 9 11.73 19.65 18.76
CA SER A 9 11.56 20.43 17.51
C SER A 9 12.85 21.16 17.07
N SER A 10 13.61 21.70 18.01
CA SER A 10 14.85 22.44 17.75
C SER A 10 15.99 21.52 17.30
N PHE A 11 16.10 20.35 17.94
CA PHE A 11 17.06 19.31 17.57
C PHE A 11 16.76 18.73 16.19
N ARG A 12 15.49 18.37 15.93
CA ARG A 12 15.01 17.85 14.63
C ARG A 12 15.25 18.83 13.47
N ARG A 13 15.18 20.15 13.70
CA ARG A 13 15.48 21.18 12.68
C ARG A 13 16.96 21.33 12.35
N ARG A 14 17.87 21.19 13.34
CA ARG A 14 19.33 21.21 13.10
C ARG A 14 19.82 19.96 12.38
N LEU A 15 19.15 18.84 12.58
CA LEU A 15 19.48 17.53 12.03
C LEU A 15 18.98 17.33 10.58
N LEU A 16 17.77 17.80 10.26
CA LEU A 16 17.25 17.87 8.88
C LEU A 16 18.15 18.68 7.92
N GLY A 17 18.90 19.66 8.43
CA GLY A 17 19.88 20.43 7.67
C GLY A 17 21.15 19.66 7.29
N LEU A 18 21.48 18.56 7.99
CA LEU A 18 22.65 17.74 7.73
C LEU A 18 22.36 16.60 6.74
N ALA A 19 21.15 16.01 6.78
CA ALA A 19 20.70 14.96 5.86
C ALA A 19 20.48 15.47 4.41
N ALA A 20 20.21 16.76 4.20
CA ALA A 20 20.09 17.39 2.88
C ALA A 20 21.37 17.30 2.01
N LYS A 21 22.51 16.90 2.60
CA LYS A 21 23.82 16.84 1.94
C LYS A 21 24.16 15.46 1.35
N ASP A 22 23.44 14.39 1.67
CA ASP A 22 23.78 13.07 1.13
C ASP A 22 23.25 12.89 -0.31
N ALA A 23 24.16 12.99 -1.28
CA ALA A 23 23.87 12.80 -2.69
C ALA A 23 23.49 11.35 -3.04
N ARG A 24 24.01 10.38 -2.27
CA ARG A 24 23.72 8.96 -2.47
C ARG A 24 22.29 8.65 -2.05
N PHE A 25 21.88 9.12 -0.87
CA PHE A 25 20.49 9.00 -0.40
C PHE A 25 19.50 9.63 -1.38
N ARG A 26 19.76 10.84 -1.88
CA ARG A 26 18.91 11.49 -2.92
C ARG A 26 18.86 10.73 -4.24
N SER A 27 19.89 9.96 -4.58
CA SER A 27 19.90 9.12 -5.79
C SER A 27 19.09 7.84 -5.59
N GLU A 28 19.20 7.22 -4.41
CA GLU A 28 18.42 6.05 -4.00
C GLU A 28 16.93 6.40 -3.91
N VAL A 29 16.60 7.53 -3.29
CA VAL A 29 15.25 8.12 -3.23
C VAL A 29 14.65 8.42 -4.61
N ARG A 30 15.44 9.01 -5.53
CA ARG A 30 14.95 9.27 -6.90
C ARG A 30 14.75 7.99 -7.71
N HIS A 31 15.57 6.97 -7.47
CA HIS A 31 15.36 5.66 -8.08
C HIS A 31 14.15 4.96 -7.49
N PHE A 32 13.91 5.08 -6.19
CA PHE A 32 12.70 4.60 -5.54
C PHE A 32 11.46 5.22 -6.19
N ALA A 33 11.41 6.55 -6.31
CA ALA A 33 10.28 7.23 -6.96
C ALA A 33 10.09 6.74 -8.41
N LYS A 34 11.17 6.57 -9.18
CA LYS A 34 11.09 6.03 -10.54
C LYS A 34 10.66 4.56 -10.61
N ALA A 35 11.10 3.74 -9.67
CA ALA A 35 10.76 2.32 -9.62
C ALA A 35 9.27 2.14 -9.27
N LEU A 36 8.79 2.91 -8.29
CA LEU A 36 7.38 2.96 -7.90
C LEU A 36 6.48 3.41 -9.07
N ILE A 37 6.91 4.43 -9.82
CA ILE A 37 6.24 4.91 -11.05
C ILE A 37 6.18 3.80 -12.11
N SER A 38 7.28 3.08 -12.33
CA SER A 38 7.33 1.97 -13.31
C SER A 38 6.41 0.83 -12.89
N ASP A 39 6.39 0.46 -11.62
CA ASP A 39 5.55 -0.62 -11.11
C ASP A 39 4.07 -0.28 -11.19
N LEU A 40 3.66 0.97 -10.98
CA LEU A 40 2.26 1.34 -11.16
C LEU A 40 1.82 1.30 -12.64
N SER A 41 2.77 1.45 -13.58
CA SER A 41 2.51 1.24 -15.00
C SER A 41 2.66 -0.21 -15.48
N ASP A 42 3.47 -1.03 -14.80
CA ASP A 42 3.85 -2.39 -15.23
C ASP A 42 3.20 -3.51 -14.38
N ALA A 43 2.58 -3.20 -13.23
CA ALA A 43 2.00 -4.17 -12.28
C ALA A 43 0.65 -4.76 -12.72
N GLU A 44 0.50 -5.06 -14.01
CA GLU A 44 -0.56 -5.93 -14.55
C GLU A 44 -0.27 -7.43 -14.30
N GLY A 45 0.82 -7.82 -13.62
CA GLY A 45 1.26 -9.25 -13.62
C GLY A 45 1.89 -9.87 -12.37
N SER A 46 1.86 -9.27 -11.18
CA SER A 46 2.49 -9.86 -9.98
C SER A 46 1.50 -10.31 -8.90
N ASP A 47 1.53 -11.62 -8.61
CA ASP A 47 0.57 -12.45 -7.88
C ASP A 47 0.98 -12.68 -6.39
N GLY A 48 1.29 -11.62 -5.65
CA GLY A 48 1.58 -11.73 -4.22
C GLY A 48 0.29 -11.66 -3.39
N ASP A 49 -0.09 -12.74 -2.69
CA ASP A 49 -1.24 -12.75 -1.76
C ASP A 49 -0.98 -11.74 -0.62
N PRO A 50 -1.75 -10.64 -0.49
CA PRO A 50 -1.49 -9.56 0.47
C PRO A 50 -1.73 -9.92 1.95
N LYS A 51 -1.81 -11.21 2.31
CA LYS A 51 -2.38 -11.65 3.59
C LYS A 51 -1.39 -11.89 4.73
N ASP A 52 -0.10 -12.00 4.46
CA ASP A 52 0.88 -12.21 5.52
C ASP A 52 1.82 -11.00 5.60
N ASP A 53 1.41 -9.99 6.37
CA ASP A 53 2.32 -8.95 6.82
C ASP A 53 3.60 -9.63 7.36
N PRO A 54 4.80 -9.29 6.84
CA PRO A 54 6.04 -9.92 7.28
C PRO A 54 6.24 -9.89 8.80
N PHE A 55 5.73 -8.85 9.44
CA PHE A 55 5.69 -8.69 10.88
C PHE A 55 4.26 -8.48 11.38
N SER A 56 3.86 -9.25 12.38
CA SER A 56 2.55 -9.06 13.00
C SER A 56 2.45 -7.71 13.72
N LYS A 57 1.24 -7.14 13.76
CA LYS A 57 0.96 -5.91 14.52
C LYS A 57 1.36 -6.00 15.99
N ASN A 58 1.33 -7.21 16.56
CA ASN A 58 1.74 -7.45 17.94
C ASN A 58 3.24 -7.21 18.13
N VAL A 59 4.11 -7.62 17.19
CA VAL A 59 5.57 -7.36 17.29
C VAL A 59 5.84 -5.86 17.32
N ILE A 60 5.20 -5.10 16.43
CA ILE A 60 5.31 -3.63 16.35
C ILE A 60 4.80 -2.98 17.64
N ALA A 61 3.63 -3.42 18.15
CA ALA A 61 3.06 -2.91 19.39
C ALA A 61 3.96 -3.19 20.60
N ARG A 62 4.58 -4.37 20.67
CA ARG A 62 5.54 -4.71 21.73
C ARG A 62 6.79 -3.83 21.69
N CYS A 63 7.34 -3.53 20.51
CA CYS A 63 8.44 -2.57 20.39
C CYS A 63 8.05 -1.19 20.95
N ARG A 64 6.88 -0.66 20.56
CA ARG A 64 6.38 0.63 21.07
C ARG A 64 6.20 0.64 22.58
N LEU A 65 5.62 -0.42 23.14
CA LEU A 65 5.43 -0.53 24.59
C LEU A 65 6.76 -0.60 25.34
N LYS A 66 7.76 -1.32 24.80
CA LYS A 66 9.12 -1.37 25.38
C LYS A 66 9.83 -0.01 25.31
N SER A 67 9.64 0.74 24.23
CA SER A 67 10.12 2.12 24.13
C SER A 67 9.52 3.02 25.19
N GLU A 68 8.20 2.94 25.41
CA GLU A 68 7.51 3.70 26.45
C GLU A 68 8.00 3.32 27.86
N ALA A 69 8.17 2.03 28.12
CA ALA A 69 8.74 1.54 29.38
C ALA A 69 10.18 2.06 29.62
N ALA A 70 11.02 2.10 28.58
CA ALA A 70 12.37 2.65 28.67
C ALA A 70 12.35 4.16 28.95
N ARG A 71 11.47 4.93 28.30
CA ARG A 71 11.28 6.36 28.58
C ARG A 71 10.78 6.62 29.99
N TRP A 72 9.79 5.85 30.44
CA TRP A 72 9.29 5.93 31.80
C TRP A 72 10.43 5.75 32.82
N ARG A 73 11.32 4.78 32.58
CA ARG A 73 12.49 4.55 33.44
C ARG A 73 13.47 5.73 33.38
N ALA A 74 13.71 6.29 32.20
CA ALA A 74 14.59 7.46 32.02
C ALA A 74 14.04 8.68 32.77
N TYR A 75 12.73 8.94 32.65
CA TYR A 75 12.07 10.04 33.35
C TYR A 75 12.09 9.86 34.87
N ARG A 76 11.82 8.65 35.37
CA ARG A 76 11.91 8.36 36.81
C ARG A 76 13.34 8.54 37.33
N ALA A 77 14.36 8.15 36.55
CA ALA A 77 15.77 8.36 36.91
C ALA A 77 16.16 9.84 36.90
N ALA A 78 15.62 10.62 35.96
CA ALA A 78 15.86 12.06 35.87
C ALA A 78 15.17 12.84 37.01
N ASP A 79 14.02 12.38 37.52
CA ASP A 79 13.29 13.00 38.64
C ASP A 79 13.90 12.65 40.01
N ALA A 80 15.23 12.71 40.13
CA ALA A 80 15.95 12.46 41.38
C ALA A 80 15.59 13.45 42.52
N SER A 81 14.94 14.56 42.17
CA SER A 81 14.53 15.62 43.10
C SER A 81 13.14 15.41 43.71
N GLY A 82 12.32 14.50 43.16
CA GLY A 82 10.94 14.28 43.60
C GLY A 82 10.01 15.50 43.45
N ILE A 83 10.40 16.47 42.60
CA ILE A 83 9.63 17.70 42.35
C ILE A 83 8.58 17.46 41.25
N GLY A 84 8.77 16.44 40.41
CA GLY A 84 7.89 16.10 39.30
C GLY A 84 6.62 15.37 39.72
N MET A 85 6.72 14.06 39.90
CA MET A 85 5.59 13.17 40.20
C MET A 85 5.75 12.51 41.56
N THR A 86 4.62 12.24 42.21
CA THR A 86 4.57 11.46 43.45
C THR A 86 4.84 9.97 43.19
N ASP A 87 5.31 9.25 44.21
CA ASP A 87 5.52 7.79 44.12
C ASP A 87 4.24 7.02 43.73
N ALA A 88 3.07 7.54 44.12
CA ALA A 88 1.77 6.97 43.76
C ALA A 88 1.47 7.11 42.27
N GLU A 89 1.76 8.28 41.68
CA GLU A 89 1.60 8.52 40.23
C GLU A 89 2.58 7.65 39.43
N TRP A 90 3.84 7.56 39.87
CA TRP A 90 4.82 6.65 39.24
C TRP A 90 4.37 5.19 39.27
N SER A 91 3.82 4.75 40.40
CA SER A 91 3.31 3.38 40.58
C SER A 91 2.09 3.10 39.70
N LEU A 92 1.19 4.07 39.55
CA LEU A 92 0.02 3.96 38.67
C LEU A 92 0.46 3.79 37.20
N MET A 93 1.32 4.67 36.70
CA MET A 93 1.83 4.58 35.32
C MET A 93 2.58 3.26 35.06
N ARG A 94 3.37 2.79 36.04
CA ARG A 94 4.01 1.47 35.96
C ARG A 94 2.98 0.35 35.85
N GLY A 95 1.91 0.42 36.64
CA GLY A 95 0.80 -0.52 36.60
C GLY A 95 0.15 -0.59 35.21
N GLU A 96 -0.18 0.57 34.63
CA GLU A 96 -0.76 0.66 33.29
C GLU A 96 0.13 0.04 32.21
N LEU A 97 1.45 0.28 32.28
CA LEU A 97 2.42 -0.34 31.35
C LEU A 97 2.47 -1.87 31.52
N LEU A 98 2.42 -2.37 32.76
CA LEU A 98 2.42 -3.80 33.04
C LEU A 98 1.14 -4.48 32.55
N ASP A 99 -0.01 -3.84 32.72
CA ASP A 99 -1.30 -4.34 32.23
C ASP A 99 -1.29 -4.44 30.68
N GLN A 100 -0.83 -3.38 29.99
CA GLN A 100 -0.63 -3.41 28.54
C GLN A 100 0.38 -4.49 28.11
N GLY A 101 1.42 -4.68 28.91
CA GLY A 101 2.42 -5.74 28.70
C GLY A 101 1.79 -7.13 28.77
N GLN A 102 0.91 -7.35 29.74
CA GLN A 102 0.18 -8.61 29.89
C GLN A 102 -0.74 -8.87 28.69
N ASP A 103 -1.49 -7.86 28.24
CA ASP A 103 -2.40 -7.97 27.08
C ASP A 103 -1.66 -8.34 25.79
N LEU A 104 -0.44 -7.82 25.61
CA LEU A 104 0.40 -8.09 24.45
C LEU A 104 1.33 -9.31 24.61
N ASN A 105 1.28 -10.01 25.75
CA ASN A 105 2.26 -11.03 26.13
C ASN A 105 3.71 -10.53 25.92
N CYS A 106 3.99 -9.38 26.51
CA CYS A 106 5.23 -8.62 26.39
C CYS A 106 5.90 -8.48 27.75
N HIS A 107 7.10 -9.05 27.90
CA HIS A 107 7.87 -8.92 29.13
C HIS A 107 8.62 -7.57 29.16
N LEU A 108 8.19 -6.66 30.04
CA LEU A 108 8.79 -5.35 30.22
C LEU A 108 9.94 -5.35 31.23
N TRP A 109 11.04 -6.04 30.90
CA TRP A 109 12.21 -6.20 31.77
C TRP A 109 12.84 -4.88 32.24
N MET A 110 12.71 -3.79 31.47
CA MET A 110 13.21 -2.44 31.81
C MET A 110 12.54 -1.86 33.07
N LEU A 111 11.35 -2.35 33.43
CA LEU A 111 10.61 -1.92 34.62
C LEU A 111 11.01 -2.70 35.88
N ASN A 112 11.99 -3.61 35.78
CA ASN A 112 12.50 -4.34 36.94
C ASN A 112 13.34 -3.40 37.82
N GLU A 113 12.96 -3.27 39.09
CA GLU A 113 13.61 -2.39 40.05
C GLU A 113 14.98 -2.90 40.52
N SER A 114 15.28 -4.19 40.28
CA SER A 114 16.57 -4.78 40.64
C SER A 114 17.71 -4.48 39.67
N LEU A 115 17.41 -3.82 38.54
CA LEU A 115 18.45 -3.39 37.61
C LEU A 115 19.03 -2.05 38.10
N ASP A 116 20.36 -1.97 38.19
CA ASP A 116 21.12 -0.83 38.69
C ASP A 116 20.75 0.50 38.02
N VAL A 117 21.18 1.61 38.62
CA VAL A 117 21.00 2.97 38.09
C VAL A 117 21.55 3.04 36.67
N PHE A 118 20.66 3.10 35.70
CA PHE A 118 21.02 3.27 34.31
C PHE A 118 21.42 4.71 34.03
N ASP A 119 22.37 4.86 33.12
CA ASP A 119 22.59 6.12 32.45
C ASP A 119 21.30 6.53 31.71
N ILE A 120 20.85 7.77 31.95
CA ILE A 120 19.65 8.33 31.32
C ILE A 120 19.82 8.32 29.80
N GLU A 121 21.02 8.65 29.31
CA GLU A 121 21.31 8.68 27.87
C GLU A 121 21.18 7.28 27.25
N ALA A 122 21.62 6.23 27.95
CA ALA A 122 21.48 4.85 27.50
C ALA A 122 20.01 4.39 27.45
N LEU A 123 19.18 4.81 28.40
CA LEU A 123 17.74 4.53 28.39
C LEU A 123 17.00 5.28 27.27
N GLU A 124 17.38 6.53 27.00
CA GLU A 124 16.84 7.30 25.88
C GLU A 124 17.23 6.68 24.54
N ALA A 125 18.49 6.24 24.38
CA ALA A 125 18.95 5.54 23.20
C ALA A 125 18.22 4.20 23.01
N LEU A 126 17.98 3.45 24.08
CA LEU A 126 17.20 2.22 24.06
C LEU A 126 15.76 2.47 23.58
N ALA A 127 15.09 3.49 24.13
CA ALA A 127 13.75 3.88 23.71
C ALA A 127 13.72 4.27 22.22
N GLY A 128 14.68 5.10 21.79
CA GLY A 128 14.83 5.50 20.39
C GLY A 128 15.03 4.31 19.46
N CYS A 129 15.81 3.31 19.88
CA CYS A 129 16.01 2.08 19.12
C CYS A 129 14.72 1.27 18.95
N TYR A 130 13.94 1.09 20.02
CA TYR A 130 12.67 0.36 19.95
C TYR A 130 11.63 1.06 19.06
N ASP A 131 11.48 2.37 19.19
CA ASP A 131 10.56 3.15 18.33
C ASP A 131 10.98 3.04 16.86
N THR A 132 12.26 3.31 16.58
CA THR A 132 12.76 3.29 15.21
C THR A 132 12.68 1.88 14.61
N LEU A 133 12.88 0.83 15.42
CA LEU A 133 12.64 -0.55 14.97
C LEU A 133 11.16 -0.74 14.62
N ALA A 134 10.23 -0.33 15.50
CA ALA A 134 8.79 -0.42 15.21
C ALA A 134 8.43 0.28 13.89
N GLU A 135 8.94 1.48 13.67
CA GLU A 135 8.74 2.24 12.44
C GLU A 135 9.35 1.56 11.21
N ALA A 136 10.53 0.96 11.35
CA ALA A 136 11.17 0.21 10.27
C ALA A 136 10.37 -1.04 9.88
N LEU A 137 9.82 -1.76 10.87
CA LEU A 137 8.98 -2.93 10.64
C LEU A 137 7.66 -2.56 9.95
N GLU A 138 7.01 -1.46 10.36
CA GLU A 138 5.84 -0.92 9.67
C GLU A 138 6.15 -0.56 8.23
N LEU A 139 7.28 0.14 8.01
CA LEU A 139 7.73 0.50 6.67
C LEU A 139 7.98 -0.75 5.80
N ILE A 140 8.52 -1.81 6.38
CA ILE A 140 8.72 -3.06 5.63
C ILE A 140 7.39 -3.72 5.27
N ASN A 141 6.42 -3.77 6.19
CA ASN A 141 5.09 -4.30 5.89
C ASN A 141 4.44 -3.51 4.75
N ASP A 142 4.55 -2.19 4.80
CA ASP A 142 4.08 -1.27 3.76
C ASP A 142 4.68 -1.54 2.37
N PHE A 143 5.91 -2.05 2.32
CA PHE A 143 6.64 -2.32 1.08
C PHE A 143 6.77 -3.81 0.73
N ALA A 144 6.21 -4.72 1.54
CA ALA A 144 6.43 -6.16 1.41
C ALA A 144 6.13 -6.69 0.01
N VAL A 145 5.02 -6.24 -0.58
CA VAL A 145 4.56 -6.64 -1.93
C VAL A 145 5.52 -6.16 -3.04
N HIS A 146 6.27 -5.08 -2.79
CA HIS A 146 7.15 -4.44 -3.77
C HIS A 146 8.62 -4.88 -3.65
N ILE A 147 9.03 -5.44 -2.51
CA ILE A 147 10.42 -5.89 -2.27
C ILE A 147 10.96 -6.80 -3.39
N PRO A 148 10.22 -7.82 -3.89
CA PRO A 148 10.74 -8.72 -4.93
C PRO A 148 11.09 -8.03 -6.25
N HIS A 149 10.38 -6.96 -6.60
CA HIS A 149 10.52 -6.26 -7.89
C HIS A 149 11.49 -5.10 -7.83
N HIS A 150 11.87 -4.68 -6.62
CA HIS A 150 12.61 -3.44 -6.39
C HIS A 150 13.85 -3.66 -5.55
N ARG A 151 14.83 -4.37 -6.13
CA ARG A 151 16.10 -4.71 -5.48
C ARG A 151 16.77 -3.55 -4.74
N ARG A 152 16.82 -2.34 -5.33
CA ARG A 152 17.47 -1.18 -4.70
C ARG A 152 16.72 -0.69 -3.46
N VAL A 153 15.39 -0.71 -3.52
CA VAL A 153 14.52 -0.32 -2.41
C VAL A 153 14.67 -1.33 -1.28
N ALA A 154 14.60 -2.61 -1.62
CA ALA A 154 14.87 -3.71 -0.69
C ALA A 154 16.26 -3.57 -0.04
N GLU A 155 17.31 -3.28 -0.82
CA GLU A 155 18.67 -3.04 -0.29
C GLU A 155 18.74 -1.89 0.73
N SER A 156 18.03 -0.78 0.47
CA SER A 156 17.97 0.35 1.42
C SER A 156 17.16 0.01 2.68
N LEU A 157 15.98 -0.62 2.54
CA LEU A 157 15.15 -1.07 3.66
C LEU A 157 15.89 -2.09 4.54
N PHE A 158 16.53 -3.08 3.92
CA PHE A 158 17.30 -4.11 4.61
C PHE A 158 18.50 -3.53 5.36
N ARG A 159 19.16 -2.51 4.79
CA ARG A 159 20.25 -1.82 5.49
C ARG A 159 19.73 -1.05 6.71
N MET A 160 18.63 -0.32 6.58
CA MET A 160 18.02 0.38 7.72
C MET A 160 17.63 -0.60 8.81
N LEU A 161 16.97 -1.71 8.46
CA LEU A 161 16.59 -2.73 9.41
C LEU A 161 17.81 -3.36 10.08
N ALA A 162 18.86 -3.69 9.30
CA ALA A 162 20.12 -4.24 9.82
C ALA A 162 20.78 -3.31 10.85
N THR A 163 20.85 -2.02 10.53
CA THR A 163 21.40 -1.01 11.43
C THR A 163 20.59 -0.94 12.72
N ILE A 164 19.26 -0.80 12.63
CA ILE A 164 18.45 -0.56 13.84
C ILE A 164 18.31 -1.79 14.73
N GLN A 165 18.19 -3.00 14.17
CA GLN A 165 18.18 -4.22 14.98
C GLN A 165 19.52 -4.44 15.71
N SER A 166 20.64 -4.08 15.07
CA SER A 166 21.96 -4.18 15.69
C SER A 166 22.17 -3.12 16.77
N ALA A 167 21.72 -1.88 16.51
CA ALA A 167 21.76 -0.78 17.47
C ALA A 167 20.91 -1.10 18.71
N LEU A 168 19.72 -1.68 18.51
CA LEU A 168 18.86 -2.14 19.61
C LEU A 168 19.57 -3.22 20.43
N ARG A 169 20.19 -4.21 19.80
CA ARG A 169 20.96 -5.24 20.52
C ARG A 169 22.06 -4.62 21.38
N THR A 170 22.81 -3.66 20.84
CA THR A 170 23.85 -2.93 21.58
C THR A 170 23.25 -2.15 22.75
N ALA A 171 22.16 -1.40 22.53
CA ALA A 171 21.49 -0.62 23.56
C ALA A 171 20.97 -1.50 24.71
N VAL A 172 20.34 -2.63 24.39
CA VAL A 172 19.86 -3.62 25.37
C VAL A 172 21.03 -4.15 26.21
N SER A 173 22.16 -4.47 25.58
CA SER A 173 23.34 -4.95 26.29
C SER A 173 23.97 -3.88 27.19
N GLN A 174 23.99 -2.61 26.76
CA GLN A 174 24.56 -1.51 27.54
C GLN A 174 23.78 -1.25 28.83
N VAL A 175 22.46 -1.43 28.80
CA VAL A 175 21.62 -1.34 30.00
C VAL A 175 21.49 -2.69 30.74
N GLY A 176 22.37 -3.66 30.49
CA GLY A 176 22.35 -4.96 31.18
C GLY A 176 21.06 -5.77 31.00
N GLY A 177 20.34 -5.55 29.90
CA GLY A 177 19.10 -6.24 29.59
C GLY A 177 19.31 -7.68 29.11
N PRO A 178 18.26 -8.52 29.14
CA PRO A 178 18.27 -9.86 28.57
C PRO A 178 18.26 -9.81 27.04
N GLU A 179 18.47 -10.95 26.39
CA GLU A 179 18.25 -11.06 24.93
C GLU A 179 16.82 -10.67 24.54
N ASP A 180 16.71 -9.69 23.66
CA ASP A 180 15.43 -9.17 23.20
C ASP A 180 14.77 -10.08 22.14
N GLN A 181 13.47 -10.30 22.26
CA GLN A 181 12.73 -11.19 21.34
C GLN A 181 12.42 -10.50 20.01
N GLU A 182 12.00 -9.24 20.05
CA GLU A 182 11.65 -8.43 18.87
C GLU A 182 12.88 -8.19 17.99
N GLN A 183 14.01 -7.86 18.61
CA GLN A 183 15.29 -7.73 17.92
C GLN A 183 15.68 -9.03 17.20
N ARG A 184 15.60 -10.19 17.88
CA ARG A 184 15.93 -11.49 17.27
C ARG A 184 14.97 -11.87 16.15
N ALA A 185 13.69 -11.57 16.30
CA ALA A 185 12.69 -11.78 15.25
C ALA A 185 13.00 -10.94 14.00
N ALA A 186 13.32 -9.64 14.17
CA ALA A 186 13.71 -8.76 13.07
C ALA A 186 15.00 -9.25 12.38
N PHE A 187 16.01 -9.68 13.14
CA PHE A 187 17.25 -10.25 12.59
C PHE A 187 16.99 -11.54 11.80
N GLY A 188 16.22 -12.47 12.37
CA GLY A 188 15.91 -13.76 11.74
C GLY A 188 15.13 -13.60 10.43
N TRP A 189 14.15 -12.71 10.43
CA TRP A 189 13.40 -12.35 9.22
C TRP A 189 14.32 -11.73 8.17
N LEU A 190 15.12 -10.73 8.55
CA LEU A 190 16.02 -10.02 7.64
C LEU A 190 17.03 -10.97 6.99
N ARG A 191 17.58 -11.92 7.76
CA ARG A 191 18.49 -12.94 7.24
C ARG A 191 17.83 -13.79 6.14
N THR A 192 16.63 -14.26 6.41
CA THR A 192 15.85 -15.12 5.49
C THR A 192 15.53 -14.35 4.21
N MET A 193 14.99 -13.14 4.32
CA MET A 193 14.62 -12.32 3.17
C MET A 193 15.82 -11.86 2.34
N ALA A 194 16.94 -11.54 2.99
CA ALA A 194 18.17 -11.17 2.28
C ALA A 194 18.74 -12.34 1.47
N GLU A 195 18.65 -13.56 2.01
CA GLU A 195 19.03 -14.79 1.32
C GLU A 195 18.13 -15.06 0.11
N GLU A 196 16.80 -15.05 0.31
CA GLU A 196 15.80 -15.26 -0.75
C GLU A 196 15.94 -14.22 -1.88
N SER A 197 16.13 -12.96 -1.51
CA SER A 197 16.30 -11.85 -2.45
C SER A 197 17.70 -11.78 -3.07
N ARG A 198 18.65 -12.61 -2.61
CA ARG A 198 20.07 -12.57 -2.99
C ARG A 198 20.70 -11.18 -2.81
N ILE A 199 20.33 -10.52 -1.72
CA ILE A 199 20.83 -9.20 -1.34
C ILE A 199 21.88 -9.36 -0.24
N PHE A 200 23.11 -8.92 -0.52
CA PHE A 200 24.18 -8.96 0.46
C PHE A 200 24.21 -7.70 1.32
N ILE A 201 23.90 -7.86 2.61
CA ILE A 201 23.97 -6.78 3.61
C ILE A 201 25.39 -6.77 4.19
N ARG A 202 26.15 -5.69 3.95
CA ARG A 202 27.57 -5.62 4.28
C ARG A 202 27.88 -5.43 5.76
N GLN A 203 27.01 -4.73 6.48
CA GLN A 203 27.25 -4.25 7.84
C GLN A 203 26.15 -4.72 8.78
N HIS A 204 26.47 -4.81 10.07
CA HIS A 204 25.51 -4.98 11.18
C HIS A 204 24.78 -6.31 11.26
N MET A 205 25.18 -7.28 10.42
CA MET A 205 24.64 -8.64 10.43
C MET A 205 25.49 -9.63 11.26
N LYS A 206 26.57 -9.17 11.91
CA LYS A 206 27.47 -10.01 12.71
C LYS A 206 27.54 -9.54 14.17
N GLN A 207 28.08 -10.40 15.04
CA GLN A 207 28.26 -10.08 16.46
C GLN A 207 29.41 -9.09 16.69
N ASP A 208 30.46 -9.17 15.88
CA ASP A 208 31.68 -8.33 15.93
C ASP A 208 31.58 -7.02 15.13
N ASP A 209 30.44 -6.79 14.48
CA ASP A 209 30.13 -5.56 13.73
C ASP A 209 28.83 -4.90 14.26
N PRO A 210 28.78 -4.52 15.55
CA PRO A 210 27.59 -3.89 16.13
C PRO A 210 27.36 -2.48 15.55
N ALA A 211 26.10 -2.06 15.46
CA ALA A 211 25.79 -0.65 15.26
C ALA A 211 25.78 0.07 16.61
N GLU A 212 26.14 1.36 16.58
CA GLU A 212 26.04 2.24 17.75
C GLU A 212 24.56 2.53 18.08
N PRO A 213 24.16 2.54 19.36
CA PRO A 213 22.78 2.84 19.76
C PRO A 213 22.23 4.12 19.12
N GLU A 214 23.01 5.20 19.08
CA GLU A 214 22.62 6.52 18.56
C GLU A 214 22.31 6.51 17.05
N SER A 215 22.64 5.42 16.35
CA SER A 215 22.30 5.23 14.93
C SER A 215 20.78 5.29 14.68
N TRP A 216 19.95 5.09 15.71
CA TRP A 216 18.49 5.21 15.61
C TRP A 216 18.05 6.58 15.06
N ILE A 217 18.77 7.66 15.38
CA ILE A 217 18.45 9.02 14.91
C ILE A 217 18.51 9.08 13.38
N ALA A 218 19.64 8.64 12.82
CA ALA A 218 19.85 8.68 11.37
C ALA A 218 18.93 7.71 10.62
N VAL A 219 18.55 6.57 11.23
CA VAL A 219 17.60 5.63 10.62
C VAL A 219 16.18 6.18 10.65
N SER A 220 15.74 6.81 11.75
CA SER A 220 14.41 7.44 11.84
C SER A 220 14.24 8.55 10.79
N GLU A 221 15.27 9.36 10.54
CA GLU A 221 15.25 10.36 9.46
C GLU A 221 15.08 9.73 8.07
N GLN A 222 15.75 8.62 7.81
CA GLN A 222 15.61 7.90 6.54
C GLN A 222 14.21 7.32 6.38
N ILE A 223 13.63 6.75 7.44
CA ILE A 223 12.25 6.24 7.45
C ILE A 223 11.26 7.36 7.13
N GLU A 224 11.38 8.53 7.77
CA GLU A 224 10.49 9.66 7.51
C GLU A 224 10.61 10.19 6.08
N ALA A 225 11.82 10.18 5.51
CA ALA A 225 12.01 10.52 4.12
C ALA A 225 11.32 9.50 3.18
N PHE A 226 11.39 8.20 3.46
CA PHE A 226 10.64 7.18 2.72
C PHE A 226 9.12 7.39 2.82
N ARG A 227 8.61 7.63 4.02
CA ARG A 227 7.17 7.91 4.25
C ARG A 227 6.70 9.15 3.51
N LEU A 228 7.49 10.23 3.50
CA LEU A 228 7.14 11.45 2.76
C LEU A 228 7.07 11.22 1.25
N LEU A 229 7.98 10.42 0.70
CA LEU A 229 7.96 10.08 -0.72
C LEU A 229 6.73 9.25 -1.07
N ARG A 230 6.40 8.26 -0.24
CA ARG A 230 5.20 7.45 -0.41
C ARG A 230 3.95 8.32 -0.38
N ARG A 231 3.78 9.19 0.62
CA ARG A 231 2.64 10.11 0.69
C ARG A 231 2.51 10.98 -0.55
N LYS A 232 3.61 11.55 -1.05
CA LYS A 232 3.59 12.35 -2.28
C LYS A 232 3.18 11.53 -3.50
N GLU A 233 3.57 10.26 -3.55
CA GLU A 233 3.13 9.37 -4.61
C GLU A 233 1.64 9.05 -4.48
N ASP A 234 1.19 8.65 -3.29
CA ASP A 234 -0.22 8.34 -3.03
C ASP A 234 -1.10 9.56 -3.37
N GLU A 235 -0.69 10.76 -2.96
CA GLU A 235 -1.33 12.03 -3.34
C GLU A 235 -1.36 12.20 -4.88
N ARG A 236 -0.24 11.96 -5.57
CA ARG A 236 -0.17 12.06 -7.02
C ARG A 236 -1.09 11.05 -7.71
N LEU A 237 -1.21 9.84 -7.19
CA LEU A 237 -2.09 8.81 -7.72
C LEU A 237 -3.56 9.18 -7.51
N MET A 238 -3.92 9.62 -6.31
CA MET A 238 -5.27 10.10 -6.02
C MET A 238 -5.66 11.27 -6.93
N VAL A 239 -4.76 12.23 -7.15
CA VAL A 239 -4.98 13.34 -8.09
C VAL A 239 -5.12 12.82 -9.52
N THR A 240 -4.25 11.92 -9.95
CA THR A 240 -4.29 11.33 -11.30
C THR A 240 -5.61 10.57 -11.54
N GLU A 241 -6.06 9.81 -10.54
CA GLU A 241 -7.33 9.10 -10.59
C GLU A 241 -8.53 10.06 -10.69
N GLY A 242 -8.54 11.12 -9.88
CA GLY A 242 -9.57 12.16 -9.96
C GLY A 242 -9.62 12.84 -11.33
N LEU A 243 -8.46 13.16 -11.89
CA LEU A 243 -8.36 13.75 -13.24
C LEU A 243 -8.84 12.79 -14.34
N PHE A 244 -8.64 11.47 -14.18
CA PHE A 244 -9.21 10.49 -15.12
C PHE A 244 -10.73 10.39 -15.00
N ASP A 245 -11.29 10.47 -13.78
CA ASP A 245 -12.75 10.53 -13.59
C ASP A 245 -13.34 11.80 -14.24
N ASP A 246 -12.69 12.95 -14.05
CA ASP A 246 -13.08 14.22 -14.68
C ASP A 246 -13.00 14.12 -16.22
N LEU A 247 -11.90 13.56 -16.74
CA LEU A 247 -11.74 13.35 -18.18
C LEU A 247 -12.86 12.46 -18.74
N PHE A 248 -13.19 11.36 -18.05
CA PHE A 248 -14.28 10.47 -18.44
C PHE A 248 -15.62 11.22 -18.50
N ALA A 249 -15.97 11.97 -17.44
CA ALA A 249 -17.20 12.75 -17.40
C ALA A 249 -17.25 13.83 -18.50
N LEU A 250 -16.13 14.47 -18.82
CA LEU A 250 -16.04 15.44 -19.91
C LEU A 250 -16.23 14.79 -21.28
N THR A 251 -15.64 13.61 -21.51
CA THR A 251 -15.83 12.87 -22.77
C THR A 251 -17.26 12.36 -22.94
N GLU A 252 -17.94 11.95 -21.87
CA GLU A 252 -19.36 11.60 -21.90
C GLU A 252 -20.22 12.82 -22.25
N ARG A 253 -19.99 13.97 -21.58
CA ARG A 253 -20.70 15.22 -21.91
C ARG A 253 -20.47 15.67 -23.36
N LEU A 254 -19.29 15.38 -23.92
CA LEU A 254 -18.95 15.71 -25.30
C LEU A 254 -19.79 14.91 -26.31
N ASN A 255 -20.27 13.71 -25.96
CA ASN A 255 -21.16 12.92 -26.82
C ASN A 255 -22.53 13.57 -27.00
N ASP A 256 -23.02 14.28 -25.98
CA ASP A 256 -24.37 14.84 -25.93
C ASP A 256 -24.41 16.35 -26.23
N ALA A 257 -23.26 16.99 -26.44
CA ALA A 257 -23.16 18.45 -26.51
C ALA A 257 -23.54 19.05 -27.88
N ASP A 258 -24.26 20.17 -27.83
CA ASP A 258 -24.51 21.03 -28.99
C ASP A 258 -23.23 21.77 -29.43
N SER A 259 -23.21 22.20 -30.71
CA SER A 259 -22.06 22.84 -31.37
C SER A 259 -21.40 23.98 -30.57
N ALA A 260 -22.15 24.74 -29.77
CA ALA A 260 -21.63 25.86 -28.97
C ALA A 260 -20.96 25.40 -27.66
N GLY A 261 -21.41 24.30 -27.06
CA GLY A 261 -20.85 23.74 -25.82
C GLY A 261 -19.59 22.90 -26.04
N VAL A 262 -19.42 22.34 -27.24
CA VAL A 262 -18.28 21.52 -27.63
C VAL A 262 -16.94 22.25 -27.47
N ALA A 263 -16.86 23.54 -27.81
CA ALA A 263 -15.61 24.30 -27.70
C ALA A 263 -15.15 24.46 -26.25
N THR A 264 -16.07 24.84 -25.35
CA THR A 264 -15.78 24.98 -23.91
C THR A 264 -15.39 23.65 -23.27
N LEU A 265 -16.05 22.55 -23.65
CA LEU A 265 -15.68 21.22 -23.17
C LEU A 265 -14.27 20.81 -23.61
N TRP A 266 -13.86 21.17 -24.83
CA TRP A 266 -12.49 20.89 -25.27
C TRP A 266 -11.44 21.68 -24.50
N ASP A 267 -11.71 22.93 -24.12
CA ASP A 267 -10.80 23.71 -23.28
C ASP A 267 -10.60 23.03 -21.91
N GLU A 268 -11.69 22.53 -21.30
CA GLU A 268 -11.63 21.74 -20.06
C GLU A 268 -10.83 20.43 -20.24
N ILE A 269 -11.12 19.66 -21.30
CA ILE A 269 -10.41 18.40 -21.60
C ILE A 269 -8.91 18.63 -21.78
N VAL A 270 -8.51 19.69 -22.49
CA VAL A 270 -7.11 20.00 -22.74
C VAL A 270 -6.37 20.28 -21.44
N LEU A 271 -6.97 21.04 -20.53
CA LEU A 271 -6.40 21.33 -19.21
C LEU A 271 -6.22 20.05 -18.38
N VAL A 272 -7.25 19.20 -18.34
CA VAL A 272 -7.18 17.92 -17.59
C VAL A 272 -6.09 17.01 -18.16
N VAL A 273 -5.97 16.91 -19.48
CA VAL A 273 -4.94 16.07 -20.12
C VAL A 273 -3.53 16.61 -19.89
N GLU A 274 -3.34 17.93 -19.94
CA GLU A 274 -2.07 18.56 -19.57
C GLU A 274 -1.68 18.21 -18.13
N GLU A 275 -2.63 18.32 -17.20
CA GLU A 275 -2.40 18.01 -15.80
C GLU A 275 -2.12 16.52 -15.56
N LEU A 276 -2.81 15.61 -16.25
CA LEU A 276 -2.52 14.17 -16.21
C LEU A 276 -1.08 13.88 -16.63
N VAL A 277 -0.62 14.48 -17.74
CA VAL A 277 0.76 14.27 -18.22
C VAL A 277 1.79 14.90 -17.28
N VAL A 278 1.50 16.06 -16.69
CA VAL A 278 2.35 16.70 -15.66
C VAL A 278 2.46 15.81 -14.42
N ASN A 279 1.38 15.12 -14.04
CA ASN A 279 1.36 14.14 -12.95
C ASN A 279 1.97 12.77 -13.31
N GLY A 280 2.62 12.67 -14.48
CA GLY A 280 3.43 11.52 -14.85
C GLY A 280 2.71 10.47 -15.69
N VAL A 281 1.46 10.70 -16.10
CA VAL A 281 0.78 9.82 -17.06
C VAL A 281 1.51 9.90 -18.40
N PRO A 282 1.97 8.77 -18.97
CA PRO A 282 2.62 8.77 -20.26
C PRO A 282 1.66 9.31 -21.34
N PRO A 283 2.10 10.18 -22.27
CA PRO A 283 1.24 10.66 -23.35
C PRO A 283 0.69 9.55 -24.28
N SER A 284 1.27 8.36 -24.18
CA SER A 284 0.87 7.15 -24.90
C SER A 284 0.00 6.19 -24.07
N SER A 285 -0.42 6.59 -22.86
CA SER A 285 -1.29 5.79 -21.96
C SER A 285 -2.45 5.18 -22.74
N LEU A 286 -2.76 3.92 -22.44
CA LEU A 286 -3.88 3.22 -23.04
C LEU A 286 -5.19 3.90 -22.64
N GLU A 287 -5.35 4.29 -21.38
CA GLU A 287 -6.54 5.00 -20.89
C GLU A 287 -6.77 6.32 -21.64
N LEU A 288 -5.75 7.18 -21.74
CA LEU A 288 -5.85 8.43 -22.51
C LEU A 288 -6.24 8.18 -23.97
N ARG A 289 -5.69 7.10 -24.56
CA ARG A 289 -5.96 6.71 -25.94
C ARG A 289 -7.41 6.27 -26.12
N GLU A 290 -7.92 5.45 -25.21
CA GLU A 290 -9.29 4.93 -25.30
C GLU A 290 -10.31 6.05 -25.15
N LEU A 291 -10.12 6.94 -24.15
CA LEU A 291 -11.04 8.05 -23.88
C LEU A 291 -11.03 9.11 -24.98
N LEU A 292 -9.84 9.53 -25.45
CA LEU A 292 -9.75 10.68 -26.35
C LEU A 292 -9.93 10.32 -27.82
N ARG A 293 -9.47 9.14 -28.25
CA ARG A 293 -9.41 8.79 -29.69
C ARG A 293 -10.73 8.95 -30.45
N PRO A 294 -11.91 8.58 -29.89
CA PRO A 294 -13.18 8.79 -30.59
C PRO A 294 -13.44 10.25 -30.96
N HIS A 295 -12.91 11.17 -30.15
CA HIS A 295 -13.19 12.61 -30.24
C HIS A 295 -12.05 13.42 -30.89
N LEU A 296 -10.81 12.91 -30.91
CA LEU A 296 -9.63 13.65 -31.40
C LEU A 296 -9.71 14.15 -32.86
N THR A 297 -10.61 13.62 -33.68
CA THR A 297 -10.79 14.07 -35.07
C THR A 297 -11.54 15.41 -35.15
N SER A 298 -12.42 15.69 -34.18
CA SER A 298 -13.15 16.96 -34.05
C SER A 298 -12.49 17.93 -33.07
N ALA A 299 -11.35 17.56 -32.48
CA ALA A 299 -10.63 18.39 -31.53
C ALA A 299 -10.14 19.70 -32.18
N PRO A 300 -10.33 20.86 -31.51
CA PRO A 300 -9.82 22.14 -32.00
C PRO A 300 -8.29 22.11 -32.04
N SER A 301 -7.72 22.96 -32.90
CA SER A 301 -6.27 23.18 -32.89
C SER A 301 -5.92 24.03 -31.67
N THR A 302 -5.30 23.42 -30.67
CA THR A 302 -5.00 24.07 -29.39
C THR A 302 -3.56 24.57 -29.40
N THR A 303 -3.38 25.85 -29.69
CA THR A 303 -2.06 26.49 -29.66
C THR A 303 -1.69 26.82 -28.22
N GLY A 304 -0.54 26.32 -27.73
CA GLY A 304 -0.02 26.63 -26.38
C GLY A 304 -0.01 25.45 -25.40
N PHE A 305 -0.66 24.34 -25.74
CA PHE A 305 -0.76 23.14 -24.90
C PHE A 305 0.13 22.02 -25.46
N ILE A 306 1.38 22.00 -24.99
CA ILE A 306 2.44 21.13 -25.54
C ILE A 306 2.17 19.65 -25.24
N GLN A 307 1.69 19.31 -24.05
CA GLN A 307 1.47 17.92 -23.67
C GLN A 307 0.23 17.37 -24.37
N PHE A 308 -0.85 18.16 -24.48
CA PHE A 308 -2.04 17.74 -25.21
C PHE A 308 -1.72 17.47 -26.69
N GLU A 309 -0.99 18.36 -27.37
CA GLU A 309 -0.58 18.12 -28.76
C GLU A 309 0.34 16.89 -28.89
N ARG A 310 1.17 16.61 -27.88
CA ARG A 310 1.96 15.37 -27.83
C ARG A 310 1.09 14.13 -27.70
N VAL A 311 0.11 14.15 -26.79
CA VAL A 311 -0.88 13.07 -26.60
C VAL A 311 -1.66 12.85 -27.90
N ARG A 312 -2.22 13.92 -28.48
CA ARG A 312 -2.95 13.89 -29.75
C ARG A 312 -2.11 13.29 -30.87
N LYS A 313 -0.87 13.77 -31.05
CA LYS A 313 0.04 13.25 -32.08
C LYS A 313 0.35 11.77 -31.86
N GLN A 314 0.61 11.34 -30.63
CA GLN A 314 0.89 9.94 -30.32
C GLN A 314 -0.32 9.05 -30.58
N ILE A 315 -1.51 9.42 -30.10
CA ILE A 315 -2.74 8.66 -30.30
C ILE A 315 -3.08 8.54 -31.80
N LEU A 316 -3.00 9.65 -32.55
CA LEU A 316 -3.30 9.67 -33.99
C LEU A 316 -2.24 8.95 -34.83
N SER A 317 -0.97 8.91 -34.39
CA SER A 317 0.10 8.20 -35.10
C SER A 317 -0.06 6.68 -35.08
N ILE A 318 -0.86 6.13 -34.17
CA ILE A 318 -1.13 4.69 -34.08
C ILE A 318 -2.22 4.34 -35.12
N PRO A 319 -1.89 3.58 -36.18
CA PRO A 319 -2.84 3.28 -37.25
C PRO A 319 -4.05 2.51 -36.72
N LYS A 320 -5.26 2.83 -37.20
CA LYS A 320 -6.51 2.13 -36.82
C LYS A 320 -6.41 0.61 -37.01
N SER A 321 -5.63 0.13 -37.99
CA SER A 321 -5.41 -1.30 -38.26
C SER A 321 -4.59 -2.02 -37.18
N ALA A 322 -3.63 -1.35 -36.54
CA ALA A 322 -2.90 -1.91 -35.39
C ALA A 322 -3.80 -2.07 -34.15
N ILE A 323 -4.86 -1.26 -34.07
CA ILE A 323 -5.87 -1.35 -33.02
C ILE A 323 -6.85 -2.47 -33.31
N VAL A 324 -7.30 -2.64 -34.55
CA VAL A 324 -8.14 -3.81 -34.90
C VAL A 324 -7.38 -5.13 -34.70
N ALA A 325 -6.04 -5.15 -34.83
CA ALA A 325 -5.24 -6.30 -34.45
C ALA A 325 -5.13 -6.50 -32.92
N SER A 326 -5.16 -5.42 -32.13
CA SER A 326 -5.19 -5.44 -30.66
C SER A 326 -6.61 -5.64 -30.07
N CYS A 327 -7.65 -5.32 -30.83
CA CYS A 327 -9.08 -5.42 -30.52
C CYS A 327 -9.76 -6.57 -31.26
N ALA A 328 -9.02 -7.32 -32.09
CA ALA A 328 -9.49 -8.59 -32.62
C ALA A 328 -9.83 -9.42 -31.40
N ARG A 329 -11.13 -9.72 -31.21
CA ARG A 329 -11.63 -10.48 -30.04
C ARG A 329 -10.66 -11.63 -29.83
N PRO A 330 -9.87 -11.63 -28.74
CA PRO A 330 -9.03 -12.77 -28.43
C PRO A 330 -9.98 -13.96 -28.46
N THR A 331 -9.61 -15.01 -29.21
CA THR A 331 -10.39 -16.24 -29.12
C THR A 331 -10.44 -16.58 -27.64
N PRO A 332 -11.63 -16.72 -27.02
CA PRO A 332 -11.75 -16.90 -25.59
C PRO A 332 -10.79 -18.00 -25.17
N SER A 333 -9.91 -17.71 -24.21
CA SER A 333 -9.03 -18.73 -23.68
C SER A 333 -9.87 -19.86 -23.06
N LYS A 334 -9.29 -21.06 -22.93
CA LYS A 334 -10.02 -22.19 -22.31
C LYS A 334 -10.63 -21.83 -20.93
N PRO A 335 -9.89 -21.14 -20.03
CA PRO A 335 -10.48 -20.67 -18.76
C PRO A 335 -11.71 -19.76 -18.94
N VAL A 336 -11.65 -18.81 -19.88
CA VAL A 336 -12.78 -17.88 -20.14
C VAL A 336 -14.00 -18.66 -20.64
N GLU A 337 -13.81 -19.67 -21.49
CA GLU A 337 -14.91 -20.50 -22.00
C GLU A 337 -15.54 -21.38 -20.91
N GLU A 338 -14.74 -21.89 -19.98
CA GLU A 338 -15.23 -22.64 -18.81
C GLU A 338 -16.03 -21.74 -17.87
N VAL A 339 -15.51 -20.57 -17.52
CA VAL A 339 -16.25 -19.59 -16.69
C VAL A 339 -17.51 -19.10 -17.39
N ARG A 340 -17.47 -18.89 -18.71
CA ARG A 340 -18.67 -18.59 -19.51
C ARG A 340 -19.74 -19.66 -19.30
N LYS A 341 -19.40 -20.95 -19.41
CA LYS A 341 -20.38 -22.03 -19.16
C LYS A 341 -20.97 -21.94 -17.76
N LEU A 342 -20.19 -21.60 -16.74
CA LEU A 342 -20.65 -21.51 -15.36
C LEU A 342 -21.56 -20.30 -15.11
N LEU A 343 -21.26 -19.15 -15.72
CA LEU A 343 -21.89 -17.87 -15.41
C LEU A 343 -22.88 -17.37 -16.47
N GLN A 344 -23.04 -18.08 -17.60
CA GLN A 344 -23.90 -17.65 -18.69
C GLN A 344 -25.32 -17.34 -18.21
N GLY A 345 -25.81 -16.14 -18.53
CA GLY A 345 -27.14 -15.65 -18.17
C GLY A 345 -27.32 -15.27 -16.69
N ARG A 346 -26.25 -15.28 -15.88
CA ARG A 346 -26.28 -14.87 -14.47
C ARG A 346 -25.53 -13.55 -14.27
N SER A 347 -25.78 -12.90 -13.14
CA SER A 347 -25.11 -11.66 -12.77
C SER A 347 -23.84 -11.96 -11.97
N ALA A 348 -22.85 -11.08 -12.06
CA ALA A 348 -21.70 -11.07 -11.15
C ALA A 348 -21.58 -9.71 -10.48
N VAL A 349 -21.10 -9.67 -9.24
CA VAL A 349 -20.81 -8.42 -8.53
C VAL A 349 -19.30 -8.24 -8.47
N LEU A 350 -18.79 -7.07 -8.88
CA LEU A 350 -17.39 -6.71 -8.71
C LEU A 350 -17.31 -5.54 -7.72
N ILE A 351 -16.63 -5.75 -6.60
CA ILE A 351 -16.46 -4.79 -5.51
C ILE A 351 -15.04 -4.22 -5.56
N GLY A 352 -14.98 -2.90 -5.69
CA GLY A 352 -13.76 -2.10 -5.75
C GLY A 352 -13.25 -1.86 -7.17
N ALA A 353 -12.11 -1.16 -7.25
CA ALA A 353 -11.63 -0.49 -8.45
C ALA A 353 -12.65 0.49 -9.07
N HIS A 354 -12.21 1.31 -10.02
CA HIS A 354 -13.09 2.17 -10.79
C HIS A 354 -13.71 1.37 -11.94
N GLU A 355 -14.99 1.58 -12.19
CA GLU A 355 -15.66 0.99 -13.35
C GLU A 355 -15.03 1.53 -14.62
N ARG A 356 -14.44 0.63 -15.42
CA ARG A 356 -13.99 0.93 -16.78
C ARG A 356 -15.02 0.33 -17.74
N PRO A 357 -15.82 1.14 -18.47
CA PRO A 357 -16.91 0.63 -19.31
C PRO A 357 -16.46 -0.47 -20.27
N HIS A 358 -15.30 -0.31 -20.93
CA HIS A 358 -14.75 -1.34 -21.82
C HIS A 358 -14.41 -2.65 -21.11
N HIS A 359 -13.89 -2.61 -19.88
CA HIS A 359 -13.62 -3.83 -19.11
C HIS A 359 -14.93 -4.46 -18.65
N ARG A 360 -15.90 -3.67 -18.19
CA ARG A 360 -17.23 -4.16 -17.86
C ARG A 360 -17.88 -4.86 -19.04
N ASP A 361 -17.83 -4.25 -20.22
CA ASP A 361 -18.36 -4.83 -21.45
C ASP A 361 -17.57 -6.08 -21.87
N ALA A 362 -16.24 -6.05 -21.79
CA ALA A 362 -15.41 -7.20 -22.11
C ALA A 362 -15.73 -8.39 -21.20
N ILE A 363 -15.82 -8.18 -19.89
CA ILE A 363 -16.14 -9.22 -18.89
C ILE A 363 -17.56 -9.73 -19.13
N THR A 364 -18.54 -8.82 -19.28
CA THR A 364 -19.94 -9.18 -19.51
C THR A 364 -20.09 -10.03 -20.78
N ASN A 365 -19.48 -9.61 -21.89
CA ASN A 365 -19.55 -10.32 -23.16
C ASN A 365 -18.74 -11.63 -23.16
N GLN A 366 -17.56 -11.64 -22.54
CA GLN A 366 -16.69 -12.81 -22.54
C GLN A 366 -17.21 -13.91 -21.59
N PHE A 367 -17.80 -13.56 -20.45
CA PHE A 367 -18.42 -14.55 -19.56
C PHE A 367 -19.89 -14.81 -19.88
N GLY A 368 -20.50 -14.05 -20.80
CA GLY A 368 -21.91 -14.19 -21.15
C GLY A 368 -22.84 -13.86 -19.98
N LEU A 369 -22.44 -12.88 -19.15
CA LEU A 369 -23.21 -12.46 -17.98
C LEU A 369 -24.51 -11.78 -18.41
N LYS A 370 -25.54 -11.88 -17.56
CA LYS A 370 -26.72 -11.01 -17.65
C LYS A 370 -26.33 -9.55 -17.43
N GLU A 371 -25.53 -9.32 -16.40
CA GLU A 371 -24.95 -8.02 -16.06
C GLU A 371 -23.74 -8.21 -15.15
N LEU A 372 -22.80 -7.28 -15.23
CA LEU A 372 -21.77 -7.09 -14.21
C LEU A 372 -22.17 -5.87 -13.38
N ILE A 373 -22.47 -6.10 -12.10
CA ILE A 373 -22.78 -5.05 -11.11
C ILE A 373 -21.44 -4.58 -10.53
N TRP A 374 -20.96 -3.44 -10.99
CA TRP A 374 -19.71 -2.85 -10.51
C TRP A 374 -20.00 -1.89 -9.35
N ILE A 375 -19.50 -2.21 -8.16
CA ILE A 375 -19.68 -1.36 -6.99
C ILE A 375 -18.35 -0.70 -6.65
N ARG A 376 -18.29 0.61 -6.88
CA ARG A 376 -17.13 1.43 -6.56
C ARG A 376 -16.98 1.56 -5.04
N THR A 377 -15.75 1.43 -4.56
CA THR A 377 -15.42 1.58 -3.13
C THR A 377 -14.52 2.78 -2.92
N ASN A 378 -14.98 3.75 -2.13
CA ASN A 378 -14.16 4.87 -1.66
C ASN A 378 -13.70 4.62 -0.22
N HIS A 379 -12.67 5.34 0.25
CA HIS A 379 -12.27 5.34 1.66
C HIS A 379 -13.49 5.61 2.56
N GLY A 380 -13.79 4.66 3.47
CA GLY A 380 -14.91 4.76 4.41
C GLY A 380 -16.26 4.19 3.93
N THR A 381 -16.31 3.56 2.75
CA THR A 381 -17.53 2.88 2.28
C THR A 381 -17.86 1.69 3.19
N SER A 382 -19.01 1.73 3.85
CA SER A 382 -19.46 0.67 4.75
C SER A 382 -19.84 -0.59 3.97
N VAL A 383 -19.52 -1.76 4.50
CA VAL A 383 -19.93 -3.09 3.97
C VAL A 383 -21.45 -3.19 3.74
N LYS A 384 -22.24 -2.40 4.47
CA LYS A 384 -23.70 -2.33 4.31
C LYS A 384 -24.16 -1.82 2.94
N SER A 385 -23.33 -1.09 2.19
CA SER A 385 -23.72 -0.62 0.85
C SER A 385 -23.74 -1.74 -0.20
N PHE A 386 -23.00 -2.84 0.03
CA PHE A 386 -22.93 -3.97 -0.91
C PHE A 386 -24.08 -4.97 -0.72
N ALA A 387 -24.74 -4.89 0.44
CA ALA A 387 -25.75 -5.81 0.89
C ALA A 387 -26.87 -6.10 -0.13
N PRO A 388 -27.46 -5.07 -0.79
CA PRO A 388 -28.53 -5.29 -1.75
C PRO A 388 -28.06 -6.02 -3.01
N ALA A 389 -26.84 -5.73 -3.49
CA ALA A 389 -26.31 -6.33 -4.70
C ALA A 389 -25.96 -7.81 -4.48
N VAL A 390 -25.32 -8.16 -3.36
CA VAL A 390 -24.96 -9.56 -3.05
C VAL A 390 -26.20 -10.42 -2.75
N ALA A 391 -27.25 -9.82 -2.19
CA ALA A 391 -28.50 -10.52 -1.88
C ALA A 391 -29.34 -10.88 -3.12
N ASN A 392 -29.01 -10.34 -4.30
CA ASN A 392 -29.75 -10.62 -5.52
C ASN A 392 -29.62 -12.11 -5.91
N GLU A 393 -30.75 -12.76 -6.21
CA GLU A 393 -30.80 -14.17 -6.57
C GLU A 393 -30.03 -14.47 -7.86
N ASP A 394 -30.04 -13.54 -8.82
CA ASP A 394 -29.35 -13.66 -10.10
C ASP A 394 -27.81 -13.65 -9.99
N VAL A 395 -27.28 -13.15 -8.86
CA VAL A 395 -25.82 -13.05 -8.66
C VAL A 395 -25.25 -14.43 -8.37
N ALA A 396 -24.35 -14.90 -9.24
CA ALA A 396 -23.71 -16.20 -9.10
C ALA A 396 -22.39 -16.14 -8.32
N VAL A 397 -21.67 -15.02 -8.40
CA VAL A 397 -20.34 -14.84 -7.81
C VAL A 397 -20.10 -13.39 -7.42
N VAL A 398 -19.37 -13.19 -6.33
CA VAL A 398 -18.88 -11.87 -5.89
C VAL A 398 -17.37 -11.83 -6.06
N LEU A 399 -16.87 -10.81 -6.76
CA LEU A 399 -15.46 -10.57 -7.02
C LEU A 399 -15.02 -9.37 -6.16
N LEU A 400 -13.96 -9.51 -5.37
CA LEU A 400 -13.46 -8.44 -4.50
C LEU A 400 -12.02 -8.10 -4.85
N THR A 401 -11.77 -6.86 -5.26
CA THR A 401 -10.41 -6.36 -5.55
C THR A 401 -9.66 -6.08 -4.24
N ILE A 402 -8.66 -6.91 -3.92
CA ILE A 402 -7.99 -6.85 -2.61
C ILE A 402 -7.16 -5.56 -2.46
N ARG A 403 -6.55 -5.06 -3.55
CA ARG A 403 -5.72 -3.84 -3.54
C ARG A 403 -6.50 -2.58 -3.16
N TRP A 404 -7.81 -2.56 -3.44
CA TRP A 404 -8.70 -1.43 -3.19
C TRP A 404 -9.56 -1.65 -1.95
N ALA A 405 -9.35 -2.80 -1.30
CA ALA A 405 -10.09 -3.19 -0.14
C ALA A 405 -9.50 -2.53 1.12
N SER A 406 -10.12 -1.45 1.62
CA SER A 406 -9.88 -0.96 2.98
C SER A 406 -10.07 -2.07 4.03
N HIS A 407 -9.36 -1.97 5.17
CA HIS A 407 -9.34 -2.99 6.23
C HIS A 407 -10.71 -3.46 6.75
N SER A 408 -11.81 -2.75 6.45
CA SER A 408 -13.19 -3.10 6.81
C SER A 408 -13.83 -4.18 5.92
N PHE A 409 -13.21 -4.61 4.82
CA PHE A 409 -13.85 -5.58 3.91
C PHE A 409 -13.65 -7.05 4.28
N GLY A 410 -13.03 -7.35 5.43
CA GLY A 410 -13.02 -8.70 6.00
C GLY A 410 -14.43 -9.27 6.19
N ASP A 411 -15.40 -8.41 6.50
CA ASP A 411 -16.80 -8.79 6.72
C ASP A 411 -17.57 -9.15 5.44
N VAL A 412 -17.02 -8.85 4.24
CA VAL A 412 -17.67 -9.20 2.97
C VAL A 412 -17.81 -10.72 2.83
N GLN A 413 -16.85 -11.49 3.34
CA GLN A 413 -16.91 -12.95 3.36
C GLN A 413 -18.12 -13.44 4.16
N VAL A 414 -18.28 -12.94 5.39
CA VAL A 414 -19.40 -13.28 6.28
C VAL A 414 -20.74 -12.97 5.61
N TYR A 415 -20.79 -11.87 4.85
CA TYR A 415 -21.99 -11.50 4.10
C TYR A 415 -22.26 -12.45 2.92
N CYS A 416 -21.24 -12.77 2.11
CA CYS A 416 -21.38 -13.69 0.99
C CYS A 416 -21.82 -15.09 1.46
N ASP A 417 -21.24 -15.58 2.56
CA ASP A 417 -21.59 -16.87 3.15
C ASP A 417 -23.05 -16.92 3.61
N ARG A 418 -23.60 -15.82 4.15
CA ARG A 418 -25.01 -15.70 4.54
C ARG A 418 -25.98 -15.92 3.37
N TYR A 419 -25.62 -15.46 2.17
CA TYR A 419 -26.44 -15.62 0.95
C TYR A 419 -26.01 -16.81 0.08
N GLY A 420 -25.08 -17.65 0.58
CA GLY A 420 -24.56 -18.80 -0.15
C GLY A 420 -23.79 -18.44 -1.43
N LYS A 421 -23.31 -17.19 -1.57
CA LYS A 421 -22.60 -16.73 -2.76
C LYS A 421 -21.09 -16.94 -2.60
N PRO A 422 -20.40 -17.54 -3.58
CA PRO A 422 -18.95 -17.64 -3.53
C PRO A 422 -18.30 -16.26 -3.66
N LEU A 423 -17.31 -15.97 -2.79
CA LEU A 423 -16.46 -14.78 -2.86
C LEU A 423 -15.11 -15.15 -3.47
N VAL A 424 -14.74 -14.49 -4.56
CA VAL A 424 -13.44 -14.59 -5.21
C VAL A 424 -12.65 -13.33 -4.90
N ARG A 425 -11.44 -13.51 -4.38
CA ARG A 425 -10.53 -12.39 -4.10
C ARG A 425 -9.60 -12.17 -5.27
N LEU A 426 -9.53 -10.95 -5.78
CA LEU A 426 -8.73 -10.59 -6.94
C LEU A 426 -7.41 -9.93 -6.47
N PRO A 427 -6.26 -10.62 -6.55
CA PRO A 427 -4.98 -10.09 -6.12
C PRO A 427 -4.41 -9.04 -7.10
N GLY A 428 -4.87 -9.04 -8.35
CA GLY A 428 -4.36 -8.18 -9.43
C GLY A 428 -5.45 -7.61 -10.33
N GLY A 429 -5.10 -7.42 -11.61
CA GLY A 429 -5.97 -6.84 -12.62
C GLY A 429 -7.29 -7.59 -12.82
N TYR A 430 -8.21 -6.94 -13.52
CA TYR A 430 -9.55 -7.44 -13.84
C TYR A 430 -9.70 -7.70 -15.34
N SER A 431 -8.64 -8.23 -15.98
CA SER A 431 -8.75 -8.76 -17.34
C SER A 431 -9.60 -10.04 -17.33
N PRO A 432 -10.40 -10.34 -18.37
CA PRO A 432 -11.25 -11.53 -18.40
C PRO A 432 -10.48 -12.84 -18.17
N ASP A 433 -9.26 -12.98 -18.70
CA ASP A 433 -8.43 -14.16 -18.48
C ASP A 433 -8.01 -14.33 -17.01
N GLN A 434 -7.57 -13.24 -16.38
CA GLN A 434 -7.17 -13.25 -14.97
C GLN A 434 -8.37 -13.54 -14.06
N LEU A 435 -9.51 -12.90 -14.32
CA LEU A 435 -10.75 -13.17 -13.62
C LEU A 435 -11.18 -14.63 -13.78
N ALA A 436 -11.10 -15.17 -15.00
CA ALA A 436 -11.49 -16.54 -15.26
C ALA A 436 -10.63 -17.53 -14.47
N HIS A 437 -9.31 -17.31 -14.48
CA HIS A 437 -8.38 -18.12 -13.70
C HIS A 437 -8.70 -18.07 -12.20
N GLN A 438 -8.92 -16.88 -11.63
CA GLN A 438 -9.22 -16.73 -10.21
C GLN A 438 -10.57 -17.33 -9.80
N ILE A 439 -11.59 -17.20 -10.66
CA ILE A 439 -12.91 -17.82 -10.42
C ILE A 439 -12.79 -19.34 -10.39
N LEU A 440 -12.13 -19.94 -11.38
CA LEU A 440 -11.98 -21.40 -11.45
C LEU A 440 -11.17 -21.93 -10.26
N THR A 441 -10.04 -21.29 -9.96
CA THR A 441 -9.15 -21.72 -8.87
C THR A 441 -9.81 -21.61 -7.48
N GLN A 442 -10.59 -20.55 -7.23
CA GLN A 442 -11.14 -20.30 -5.89
C GLN A 442 -12.55 -20.88 -5.69
N CYS A 443 -13.37 -21.00 -6.75
CA CYS A 443 -14.77 -21.40 -6.59
C CYS A 443 -15.38 -22.19 -7.75
N GLY A 444 -14.59 -22.73 -8.69
CA GLY A 444 -15.06 -23.52 -9.83
C GLY A 444 -16.03 -24.63 -9.43
N ASP A 445 -15.62 -25.51 -8.50
CA ASP A 445 -16.42 -26.64 -8.03
C ASP A 445 -17.77 -26.21 -7.42
N ARG A 446 -17.78 -25.10 -6.66
CA ARG A 446 -18.99 -24.57 -6.04
C ARG A 446 -19.97 -24.05 -7.08
N LEU A 447 -19.48 -23.40 -8.13
CA LEU A 447 -20.30 -22.91 -9.23
C LEU A 447 -20.87 -24.05 -10.08
N GLU A 448 -20.12 -25.12 -10.29
CA GLU A 448 -20.58 -26.34 -10.94
C GLU A 448 -21.69 -27.04 -10.17
N ALA A 449 -21.51 -27.20 -8.85
CA ALA A 449 -22.52 -27.78 -7.97
C ALA A 449 -23.82 -26.96 -7.96
N ALA A 450 -23.72 -25.63 -7.85
CA ALA A 450 -24.88 -24.75 -7.86
C ALA A 450 -25.62 -24.75 -9.20
N ARG A 451 -24.90 -24.88 -10.33
CA ARG A 451 -25.52 -24.98 -11.65
C ARG A 451 -26.26 -26.33 -11.82
N SER A 452 -25.66 -27.41 -11.32
CA SER A 452 -26.27 -28.75 -11.38
C SER A 452 -27.56 -28.83 -10.56
N ALA A 453 -27.62 -28.12 -9.43
CA ALA A 453 -28.82 -28.03 -8.58
C ALA A 453 -29.97 -27.22 -9.21
N ASN A 454 -29.69 -26.22 -10.04
CA ASN A 454 -30.69 -25.39 -10.72
C ASN A 454 -31.10 -25.91 -12.12
N GLY A 455 -30.42 -26.95 -12.62
CA GLY A 455 -30.71 -27.59 -13.91
C GLY A 455 -31.59 -28.85 -13.81
N GLN A 456 -32.01 -29.21 -12.60
CA GLN A 456 -33.14 -30.10 -12.31
C GLN A 456 -34.40 -29.25 -12.11
#